data_AF-A0A4R5GYX5-F1
#
_entry.id   AF-A0A4R5GYX5-F1
#
_cell.length_a   1.000
_cell.length_b   1.000
_cell.length_c   1.000
_cell.angle_alpha   90.00
_cell.angle_beta   90.00
_cell.angle_gamma   90.00
#
_symmetry.space_group_name_H-M   'P 1'
#
loop_
_entity.id
_entity.type
_entity.pdbx_description
1 polymer ?
#
loop_
_entity_poly.entity_id
_entity_poly.type
_entity_poly.pdbx_seq_one_letter_code
_entity_poly.pdbx_strand_id
1 'polypeptide(L)'
;MKLLKSLLATSIVAGSVGLMVMSASAYAHEQESHHRAHQIKRMLRGLDLTVEQRQDIKQIMRQTKEDVKLYREDAKLARQDIKSLVQQGSWDAQAAEDAIDASAELKAKMGLQRAETKHQIWSLLTAEQQEKWVNRMDKRASKEFREFNPERQERFFERLDFTEEQIAEATQIREQKQQSAAELREKRKAFKQAEFEIITADEFSEEAWLALHAQYADDFKQGQLIALETRNQMFNLMTPEQRDKAKSMKKRKGKRRHKREQV
;
A
#
# COMPACT_ATOMS: atom_id res chain seq x y z
N MET A 1 5.71 71.54 -14.01
CA MET A 1 4.80 70.78 -14.89
C MET A 1 3.76 70.05 -14.03
N LYS A 2 2.48 70.40 -14.21
CA LYS A 2 1.22 69.60 -14.10
C LYS A 2 1.20 68.47 -13.04
N LEU A 3 0.55 68.62 -11.88
CA LEU A 3 -0.88 68.44 -11.55
C LEU A 3 -1.47 67.01 -11.73
N LEU A 4 -1.75 66.37 -10.59
CA LEU A 4 -2.97 65.65 -10.17
C LEU A 4 -3.84 64.90 -11.22
N LYS A 5 -4.20 63.63 -10.93
CA LYS A 5 -5.59 63.16 -10.71
C LYS A 5 -5.72 61.62 -10.53
N SER A 6 -6.31 61.30 -9.39
CA SER A 6 -7.19 60.20 -8.95
C SER A 6 -7.78 59.12 -9.91
N LEU A 7 -8.17 58.00 -9.25
CA LEU A 7 -9.44 57.23 -9.31
C LEU A 7 -9.52 55.87 -10.07
N LEU A 8 -10.11 54.91 -9.35
CA LEU A 8 -10.97 53.77 -9.74
C LEU A 8 -10.29 52.50 -10.31
N ALA A 9 -10.26 51.39 -9.57
CA ALA A 9 -11.36 50.44 -9.30
C ALA A 9 -11.72 49.56 -10.51
N THR A 10 -11.38 48.26 -10.44
CA THR A 10 -12.23 47.18 -10.99
C THR A 10 -11.87 45.84 -10.35
N SER A 11 -12.92 45.21 -9.85
CA SER A 11 -13.06 43.86 -9.31
C SER A 11 -12.74 42.75 -10.32
N ILE A 12 -12.10 41.67 -9.87
CA ILE A 12 -12.28 40.34 -10.47
C ILE A 12 -12.58 39.33 -9.35
N VAL A 13 -13.89 39.12 -9.18
CA VAL A 13 -14.59 37.88 -8.83
C VAL A 13 -13.81 36.86 -7.98
N ALA A 14 -14.12 36.84 -6.68
CA ALA A 14 -14.00 35.64 -5.86
C ALA A 14 -14.94 34.57 -6.43
N GLY A 15 -14.43 33.76 -7.35
CA GLY A 15 -15.08 32.56 -7.84
C GLY A 15 -14.98 31.48 -6.76
N SER A 16 -15.92 31.48 -5.82
CA SER A 16 -16.17 30.35 -4.93
C SER A 16 -16.61 29.14 -5.77
N VAL A 17 -15.65 28.37 -6.28
CA VAL A 17 -15.93 27.01 -6.74
C VAL A 17 -16.14 26.19 -5.49
N GLY A 18 -17.41 26.05 -5.12
CA GLY A 18 -17.87 25.05 -4.17
C GLY A 18 -17.47 23.68 -4.70
N LEU A 19 -16.34 23.15 -4.24
CA LEU A 19 -16.10 21.72 -4.28
C LEU A 19 -17.03 21.10 -3.23
N MET A 20 -18.25 20.76 -3.65
CA MET A 20 -19.03 19.76 -2.94
C MET A 20 -18.20 18.47 -2.94
N VAL A 21 -17.48 18.23 -1.86
CA VAL A 21 -16.86 16.94 -1.56
C VAL A 21 -18.01 15.97 -1.30
N MET A 22 -18.51 15.35 -2.37
CA MET A 22 -19.34 14.16 -2.29
C MET A 22 -18.55 13.11 -1.52
N SER A 23 -19.00 12.84 -0.30
CA SER A 23 -18.45 11.83 0.60
C SER A 23 -18.47 10.46 -0.07
N ALA A 24 -17.36 10.05 -0.64
CA ALA A 24 -17.14 8.67 -1.03
C ALA A 24 -15.89 8.16 -0.34
N SER A 25 -16.10 7.38 0.74
CA SER A 25 -15.37 6.14 1.05
C SER A 25 -15.03 5.98 2.55
N ALA A 26 -16.04 5.67 3.36
CA ALA A 26 -15.83 4.91 4.59
C ALA A 26 -15.32 3.47 4.32
N TYR A 27 -15.45 2.97 3.07
CA TYR A 27 -15.16 1.59 2.69
C TYR A 27 -13.70 1.29 2.32
N ALA A 28 -12.91 2.27 1.85
CA ALA A 28 -11.47 2.07 1.63
C ALA A 28 -10.69 2.04 2.97
N HIS A 29 -11.30 2.62 4.00
CA HIS A 29 -10.68 2.90 5.29
C HIS A 29 -10.61 1.67 6.22
N GLU A 30 -11.67 0.87 6.25
CA GLU A 30 -11.74 -0.34 7.04
C GLU A 30 -10.79 -1.45 6.51
N GLN A 31 -10.38 -1.34 5.24
CA GLN A 31 -9.64 -2.39 4.56
C GLN A 31 -8.19 -2.51 5.03
N GLU A 32 -7.48 -1.41 5.28
CA GLU A 32 -6.04 -1.45 5.58
C GLU A 32 -5.74 -1.86 7.04
N SER A 33 -6.51 -1.34 8.01
CA SER A 33 -6.48 -1.79 9.41
C SER A 33 -6.80 -3.29 9.51
N HIS A 34 -7.84 -3.75 8.81
CA HIS A 34 -8.21 -5.18 8.80
C HIS A 34 -7.15 -6.05 8.14
N HIS A 35 -6.47 -5.54 7.11
CA HIS A 35 -5.37 -6.26 6.47
C HIS A 35 -4.20 -6.50 7.43
N ARG A 36 -3.82 -5.50 8.23
CA ARG A 36 -2.74 -5.64 9.23
C ARG A 36 -3.11 -6.64 10.33
N ALA A 37 -4.29 -6.48 10.93
CA ALA A 37 -4.79 -7.40 11.95
C ALA A 37 -4.89 -8.84 11.43
N HIS A 38 -5.30 -9.01 10.16
CA HIS A 38 -5.34 -10.32 9.53
C HIS A 38 -3.95 -10.94 9.32
N GLN A 39 -2.93 -10.14 8.94
CA GLN A 39 -1.55 -10.65 8.82
C GLN A 39 -1.01 -11.14 10.17
N ILE A 40 -1.17 -10.34 11.24
CA ILE A 40 -0.75 -10.72 12.59
C ILE A 40 -1.50 -11.96 13.07
N LYS A 41 -2.84 -12.00 12.92
CA LYS A 41 -3.64 -13.19 13.24
C LYS A 41 -3.18 -14.44 12.49
N ARG A 42 -2.75 -14.29 11.24
CA ARG A 42 -2.18 -15.40 10.46
C ARG A 42 -0.80 -15.83 10.96
N MET A 43 0.04 -14.93 11.47
CA MET A 43 1.33 -15.29 12.08
C MET A 43 1.12 -16.08 13.39
N LEU A 44 0.14 -15.67 14.19
CA LEU A 44 -0.20 -16.26 15.49
C LEU A 44 -0.98 -17.58 15.43
N ARG A 45 -1.61 -17.90 14.28
CA ARG A 45 -2.52 -19.04 14.16
C ARG A 45 -1.80 -20.35 14.44
N GLY A 46 -2.20 -21.09 15.48
CA GLY A 46 -1.59 -22.40 15.81
C GLY A 46 -0.20 -22.26 16.44
N LEU A 47 0.04 -21.18 17.19
CA LEU A 47 1.13 -21.09 18.17
C LEU A 47 0.69 -21.55 19.58
N ASP A 48 -0.54 -22.05 19.73
CA ASP A 48 -1.05 -22.55 21.01
C ASP A 48 -0.88 -21.53 22.16
N LEU A 49 -1.20 -20.26 21.87
CA LEU A 49 -1.06 -19.16 22.82
C LEU A 49 -1.87 -19.39 24.10
N THR A 50 -1.27 -19.07 25.25
CA THR A 50 -1.94 -19.06 26.56
C THR A 50 -3.05 -18.01 26.59
N VAL A 51 -3.91 -18.09 27.62
CA VAL A 51 -4.98 -17.09 27.83
C VAL A 51 -4.38 -15.70 28.03
N GLU A 52 -3.33 -15.61 28.83
CA GLU A 52 -2.60 -14.37 29.14
C GLU A 52 -1.97 -13.77 27.88
N GLN A 53 -1.17 -14.55 27.12
CA GLN A 53 -0.58 -14.10 25.84
C GLN A 53 -1.64 -13.55 24.87
N ARG A 54 -2.80 -14.21 24.77
CA ARG A 54 -3.90 -13.74 23.91
C ARG A 54 -4.47 -12.41 24.38
N GLN A 55 -4.57 -12.21 25.69
CA GLN A 55 -5.06 -10.97 26.27
C GLN A 55 -4.08 -9.82 26.00
N ASP A 56 -2.79 -10.04 26.23
CA ASP A 56 -1.74 -9.04 26.01
C ASP A 56 -1.61 -8.67 24.54
N ILE A 57 -1.60 -9.67 23.64
CA ILE A 57 -1.61 -9.43 22.20
C ILE A 57 -2.85 -8.63 21.78
N LYS A 58 -4.02 -8.92 22.36
CA LYS A 58 -5.24 -8.16 22.06
C LYS A 58 -5.12 -6.71 22.52
N GLN A 59 -4.46 -6.45 23.65
CA GLN A 59 -4.18 -5.11 24.13
C GLN A 59 -3.20 -4.36 23.21
N ILE A 60 -2.07 -4.99 22.85
CA ILE A 60 -1.11 -4.45 21.87
C ILE A 60 -1.82 -4.07 20.57
N MET A 61 -2.65 -4.96 20.04
CA MET A 61 -3.40 -4.72 18.80
C MET A 61 -4.43 -3.59 18.92
N ARG A 62 -5.02 -3.38 20.10
CA ARG A 62 -5.92 -2.25 20.36
C ARG A 62 -5.14 -0.94 20.38
N GLN A 63 -4.01 -0.89 21.08
CA GLN A 63 -3.15 0.30 21.11
C GLN A 63 -2.66 0.66 19.70
N THR A 64 -2.10 -0.32 18.99
CA THR A 64 -1.65 -0.16 17.59
C THR A 64 -2.75 0.41 16.70
N LYS A 65 -4.00 -0.04 16.88
CA LYS A 65 -5.14 0.46 16.12
C LYS A 65 -5.40 1.94 16.38
N GLU A 66 -5.29 2.39 17.63
CA GLU A 66 -5.45 3.81 17.99
C GLU A 66 -4.30 4.66 17.41
N ASP A 67 -3.06 4.21 17.54
CA ASP A 67 -1.90 4.92 17.00
C ASP A 67 -1.97 5.07 15.47
N VAL A 68 -2.44 4.03 14.76
CA VAL A 68 -2.62 4.09 13.30
C VAL A 68 -3.68 5.10 12.89
N LYS A 69 -4.66 5.44 13.76
CA LYS A 69 -5.66 6.47 13.42
C LYS A 69 -5.03 7.83 13.24
N LEU A 70 -3.91 8.12 13.90
CA LEU A 70 -3.19 9.39 13.78
C LEU A 70 -2.74 9.64 12.33
N TYR A 71 -2.30 8.59 11.64
CA TYR A 71 -1.80 8.64 10.26
C TYR A 71 -2.89 8.47 9.19
N ARG A 72 -4.16 8.36 9.61
CA ARG A 72 -5.25 7.91 8.73
C ARG A 72 -5.52 8.87 7.58
N GLU A 73 -5.70 10.15 7.89
CA GLU A 73 -6.09 11.14 6.89
C GLU A 73 -4.92 11.44 5.95
N ASP A 74 -3.70 11.60 6.47
CA ASP A 74 -2.50 11.79 5.65
C ASP A 74 -2.29 10.61 4.68
N ALA A 75 -2.43 9.36 5.17
CA ALA A 75 -2.30 8.20 4.32
C ALA A 75 -3.44 8.10 3.29
N LYS A 76 -4.62 8.66 3.59
CA LYS A 76 -5.74 8.71 2.65
C LYS A 76 -5.47 9.76 1.57
N LEU A 77 -4.98 10.94 1.92
CA LEU A 77 -4.59 12.00 0.98
C LEU A 77 -3.49 11.51 0.04
N ALA A 78 -2.39 10.97 0.58
CA ALA A 78 -1.31 10.41 -0.23
C ALA A 78 -1.79 9.33 -1.22
N ARG A 79 -2.77 8.49 -0.83
CA ARG A 79 -3.38 7.51 -1.75
C ARG A 79 -4.25 8.17 -2.82
N GLN A 80 -4.91 9.27 -2.52
CA GLN A 80 -5.73 10.01 -3.48
C GLN A 80 -4.84 10.70 -4.52
N ASP A 81 -3.73 11.31 -4.10
CA ASP A 81 -2.78 11.97 -5.00
C ASP A 81 -2.15 10.97 -5.97
N ILE A 82 -1.62 9.88 -5.43
CA ILE A 82 -1.11 8.75 -6.21
C ILE A 82 -2.16 8.17 -7.17
N LYS A 83 -3.42 8.08 -6.74
CA LYS A 83 -4.49 7.59 -7.60
C LYS A 83 -4.77 8.59 -8.73
N SER A 84 -4.71 9.89 -8.47
CA SER A 84 -4.90 10.94 -9.47
C SER A 84 -3.84 10.82 -10.56
N LEU A 85 -2.56 10.72 -10.18
CA LEU A 85 -1.42 10.55 -11.09
C LEU A 85 -1.58 9.32 -12.01
N VAL A 86 -1.97 8.17 -11.44
CA VAL A 86 -2.21 6.95 -12.21
C VAL A 86 -3.34 7.10 -13.23
N GLN A 87 -4.29 8.02 -13.01
CA GLN A 87 -5.47 8.20 -13.86
C GLN A 87 -5.30 9.32 -14.91
N GLN A 88 -4.14 9.97 -14.96
CA GLN A 88 -3.81 10.94 -16.00
C GLN A 88 -3.63 10.25 -17.35
N GLY A 89 -3.94 10.97 -18.44
CA GLY A 89 -3.83 10.46 -19.81
C GLY A 89 -2.39 10.19 -20.27
N SER A 90 -1.40 10.76 -19.57
CA SER A 90 0.02 10.59 -19.80
C SER A 90 0.76 10.33 -18.49
N TRP A 91 1.92 9.70 -18.56
CA TRP A 91 2.79 9.49 -17.40
C TRP A 91 3.60 10.75 -17.08
N ASP A 92 3.46 11.22 -15.83
CA ASP A 92 4.28 12.31 -15.27
C ASP A 92 5.23 11.71 -14.22
N ALA A 93 6.47 11.45 -14.65
CA ALA A 93 7.48 10.83 -13.79
C ALA A 93 7.86 11.72 -12.60
N GLN A 94 8.03 13.03 -12.84
CA GLN A 94 8.44 13.97 -11.79
C GLN A 94 7.36 14.10 -10.72
N ALA A 95 6.10 14.30 -11.12
CA ALA A 95 5.01 14.40 -10.15
C ALA A 95 4.80 13.08 -9.37
N ALA A 96 5.09 11.93 -9.99
CA ALA A 96 5.07 10.64 -9.29
C ALA A 96 6.21 10.50 -8.26
N GLU A 97 7.40 10.98 -8.59
CA GLU A 97 8.52 11.04 -7.65
C GLU A 97 8.21 11.95 -6.47
N ASP A 98 7.75 13.17 -6.74
CA ASP A 98 7.41 14.15 -5.71
C ASP A 98 6.34 13.61 -4.74
N ALA A 99 5.32 12.93 -5.27
CA ALA A 99 4.27 12.31 -4.45
C ALA A 99 4.78 11.10 -3.63
N ILE A 100 5.76 10.35 -4.12
CA ILE A 100 6.40 9.29 -3.35
C ILE A 100 7.21 9.89 -2.21
N ASP A 101 8.01 10.92 -2.49
CA ASP A 101 8.90 11.56 -1.53
C ASP A 101 8.10 12.28 -0.44
N ALA A 102 7.03 13.00 -0.81
CA ALA A 102 6.11 13.64 0.12
C ALA A 102 5.42 12.66 1.10
N SER A 103 5.35 11.37 0.75
CA SER A 103 4.75 10.32 1.60
C SER A 103 5.78 9.37 2.23
N ALA A 104 7.07 9.59 2.02
CA ALA A 104 8.13 8.69 2.46
C ALA A 104 8.23 8.61 3.99
N GLU A 105 8.26 9.76 4.67
CA GLU A 105 8.35 9.81 6.13
C GLU A 105 7.14 9.16 6.82
N LEU A 106 5.94 9.44 6.31
CA LEU A 106 4.71 8.80 6.79
C LEU A 106 4.78 7.27 6.68
N LYS A 107 5.27 6.76 5.54
CA LYS A 107 5.45 5.32 5.32
C LYS A 107 6.49 4.73 6.26
N ALA A 108 7.59 5.43 6.51
CA ALA A 108 8.63 5.02 7.46
C ALA A 108 8.06 4.91 8.88
N LYS A 109 7.37 5.95 9.39
CA LYS A 109 6.70 5.95 10.70
C LYS A 109 5.70 4.79 10.84
N MET A 110 4.85 4.59 9.84
CA MET A 110 3.90 3.48 9.82
C MET A 110 4.58 2.10 9.71
N GLY A 111 5.79 2.04 9.13
CA GLY A 111 6.59 0.83 9.00
C GLY A 111 7.23 0.47 10.34
N LEU A 112 7.87 1.44 10.98
CA LEU A 112 8.47 1.32 12.31
C LEU A 112 7.45 0.84 13.33
N GLN A 113 6.30 1.51 13.41
CA GLN A 113 5.21 1.10 14.31
C GLN A 113 4.78 -0.36 14.09
N ARG A 114 4.80 -0.84 12.83
CA ARG A 114 4.48 -2.25 12.52
C ARG A 114 5.59 -3.20 12.97
N ALA A 115 6.85 -2.78 12.90
CA ALA A 115 7.97 -3.58 13.37
C ALA A 115 7.95 -3.68 14.90
N GLU A 116 7.77 -2.56 15.60
CA GLU A 116 7.61 -2.51 17.06
C GLU A 116 6.46 -3.41 17.54
N THR A 117 5.28 -3.30 16.92
CA THR A 117 4.12 -4.15 17.25
C THR A 117 4.46 -5.63 17.12
N LYS A 118 5.20 -6.02 16.07
CA LYS A 118 5.61 -7.42 15.89
C LYS A 118 6.61 -7.85 16.94
N HIS A 119 7.56 -6.98 17.30
CA HIS A 119 8.55 -7.27 18.33
C HIS A 119 7.90 -7.42 19.72
N GLN A 120 6.95 -6.55 20.07
CA GLN A 120 6.17 -6.67 21.31
C GLN A 120 5.43 -8.01 21.37
N ILE A 121 4.83 -8.43 20.26
CA ILE A 121 4.17 -9.73 20.17
C ILE A 121 5.18 -10.88 20.27
N TRP A 122 6.32 -10.78 19.60
CA TRP A 122 7.39 -11.77 19.62
C TRP A 122 7.94 -12.00 21.03
N SER A 123 8.13 -10.93 21.80
CA SER A 123 8.66 -10.95 23.17
C SER A 123 7.72 -11.61 24.18
N LEU A 124 6.42 -11.73 23.85
CA LEU A 124 5.45 -12.47 24.67
C LEU A 124 5.48 -13.98 24.42
N LEU A 125 6.13 -14.44 23.35
CA LEU A 125 6.13 -15.84 22.94
C LEU A 125 7.18 -16.64 23.71
N THR A 126 6.87 -17.91 23.98
CA THR A 126 7.87 -18.85 24.50
C THR A 126 8.87 -19.24 23.41
N ALA A 127 10.03 -19.78 23.79
CA ALA A 127 11.05 -20.25 22.83
C ALA A 127 10.47 -21.22 21.78
N GLU A 128 9.62 -22.17 22.18
CA GLU A 128 8.96 -23.11 21.26
C GLU A 128 8.01 -22.40 20.28
N GLN A 129 7.30 -21.36 20.74
CA GLN A 129 6.40 -20.58 19.90
C GLN A 129 7.16 -19.67 18.93
N GLN A 130 8.27 -19.10 19.38
CA GLN A 130 9.21 -18.32 18.57
C GLN A 130 9.76 -19.16 17.41
N GLU A 131 10.20 -20.40 17.68
CA GLU A 131 10.65 -21.32 16.64
C GLU A 131 9.55 -21.63 15.61
N LYS A 132 8.31 -21.91 16.08
CA LYS A 132 7.14 -22.11 15.18
C LYS A 132 6.80 -20.86 14.37
N TRP A 133 7.08 -19.67 14.90
CA TRP A 133 6.88 -18.41 14.19
C TRP A 133 7.92 -18.23 13.08
N VAL A 134 9.21 -18.38 13.37
CA VAL A 134 10.33 -18.27 12.40
C VAL A 134 10.12 -19.22 11.22
N ASN A 135 9.88 -20.50 11.51
CA ASN A 135 9.63 -21.53 10.49
C ASN A 135 8.48 -21.20 9.53
N ARG A 136 7.47 -20.44 10.01
CA ARG A 136 6.35 -20.00 9.17
C ARG A 136 6.66 -18.76 8.35
N MET A 137 7.53 -17.90 8.85
CA MET A 137 8.00 -16.73 8.12
C MET A 137 8.88 -17.16 6.95
N ASP A 138 9.80 -18.10 7.13
CA ASP A 138 10.63 -18.65 6.04
C ASP A 138 9.78 -19.30 4.94
N LYS A 139 8.78 -20.09 5.34
CA LYS A 139 7.78 -20.68 4.42
C LYS A 139 6.92 -19.64 3.71
N ARG A 140 6.83 -18.40 4.21
CA ARG A 140 6.10 -17.30 3.58
C ARG A 140 6.99 -16.45 2.70
N ALA A 141 8.21 -16.13 3.14
CA ALA A 141 9.21 -15.44 2.34
C ALA A 141 9.47 -16.20 1.02
N SER A 142 9.56 -17.53 1.08
CA SER A 142 9.66 -18.41 -0.10
C SER A 142 8.42 -18.41 -1.01
N LYS A 143 7.24 -18.00 -0.51
CA LYS A 143 5.96 -17.96 -1.26
C LYS A 143 5.47 -16.55 -1.59
N GLU A 144 6.23 -15.52 -1.21
CA GLU A 144 5.76 -14.13 -1.24
C GLU A 144 5.67 -13.58 -2.66
N PHE A 145 6.47 -14.12 -3.57
CA PHE A 145 6.26 -13.96 -5.00
C PHE A 145 5.21 -14.96 -5.44
N ARG A 146 3.94 -14.52 -5.39
CA ARG A 146 2.90 -15.19 -6.17
C ARG A 146 3.36 -15.19 -7.62
N GLU A 147 3.71 -16.38 -8.10
CA GLU A 147 3.98 -16.59 -9.51
C GLU A 147 2.83 -16.04 -10.34
N PHE A 148 3.19 -15.63 -11.54
CA PHE A 148 2.20 -15.28 -12.52
C PHE A 148 1.20 -16.42 -12.67
N ASN A 149 -0.09 -16.11 -12.48
CA ASN A 149 -1.16 -17.01 -12.86
C ASN A 149 -1.78 -16.51 -14.18
N PRO A 150 -1.45 -17.15 -15.34
CA PRO A 150 -1.94 -16.74 -16.66
C PRO A 150 -3.46 -16.80 -16.77
N GLU A 151 -4.09 -17.86 -16.27
CA GLU A 151 -5.55 -17.99 -16.31
C GLU A 151 -6.27 -16.84 -15.58
N ARG A 152 -5.68 -16.32 -14.49
CA ARG A 152 -6.27 -15.20 -13.75
C ARG A 152 -6.18 -13.90 -14.54
N GLN A 153 -5.17 -13.72 -15.38
CA GLN A 153 -5.05 -12.58 -16.28
C GLN A 153 -6.02 -12.72 -17.45
N GLU A 154 -6.09 -13.90 -18.06
CA GLU A 154 -7.03 -14.19 -19.14
C GLU A 154 -8.49 -13.92 -18.70
N ARG A 155 -8.91 -14.48 -17.56
CA ARG A 155 -10.23 -14.18 -16.97
C ARG A 155 -10.43 -12.70 -16.64
N PHE A 156 -9.37 -11.92 -16.45
CA PHE A 156 -9.51 -10.47 -16.23
C PHE A 156 -9.76 -9.75 -17.56
N PHE A 157 -9.04 -10.11 -18.62
CA PHE A 157 -9.22 -9.59 -19.98
C PHE A 157 -10.58 -9.94 -20.55
N GLU A 158 -11.00 -11.21 -20.47
CA GLU A 158 -12.34 -11.66 -20.88
C GLU A 158 -13.44 -10.86 -20.18
N ARG A 159 -13.31 -10.65 -18.86
CA ARG A 159 -14.32 -9.92 -18.09
C ARG A 159 -14.38 -8.44 -18.42
N LEU A 160 -13.36 -7.88 -19.03
CA LEU A 160 -13.32 -6.50 -19.48
C LEU A 160 -13.50 -6.37 -20.98
N ASP A 161 -13.74 -7.46 -21.70
CA ASP A 161 -13.90 -7.49 -23.14
C ASP A 161 -12.71 -6.80 -23.85
N PHE A 162 -11.47 -7.12 -23.44
CA PHE A 162 -10.26 -6.58 -24.08
C PHE A 162 -10.15 -7.08 -25.53
N THR A 163 -9.72 -6.21 -26.44
CA THR A 163 -9.38 -6.59 -27.82
C THR A 163 -8.06 -7.37 -27.88
N GLU A 164 -7.80 -8.05 -29.00
CA GLU A 164 -6.51 -8.74 -29.22
C GLU A 164 -5.32 -7.78 -29.12
N GLU A 165 -5.44 -6.58 -29.68
CA GLU A 165 -4.43 -5.52 -29.58
C GLU A 165 -4.21 -5.09 -28.13
N GLN A 166 -5.29 -4.87 -27.35
CA GLN A 166 -5.17 -4.53 -25.93
C GLN A 166 -4.53 -5.66 -25.11
N ILE A 167 -4.83 -6.92 -25.44
CA ILE A 167 -4.22 -8.08 -24.77
C ILE A 167 -2.71 -8.14 -25.06
N ALA A 168 -2.30 -7.89 -26.30
CA ALA A 168 -0.89 -7.86 -26.69
C ALA A 168 -0.13 -6.76 -25.92
N GLU A 169 -0.65 -5.53 -25.92
CA GLU A 169 -0.02 -4.41 -25.22
C GLU A 169 0.03 -4.61 -23.70
N ALA A 170 -1.06 -5.09 -23.10
CA ALA A 170 -1.11 -5.41 -21.67
C ALA A 170 -0.09 -6.49 -21.28
N THR A 171 0.17 -7.44 -22.17
CA THR A 171 1.16 -8.50 -21.96
C THR A 171 2.57 -7.92 -22.00
N GLN A 172 2.87 -7.06 -22.98
CA GLN A 172 4.16 -6.38 -23.11
C GLN A 172 4.47 -5.48 -21.89
N ILE A 173 3.53 -4.63 -21.47
CA ILE A 173 3.66 -3.78 -20.26
C ILE A 173 4.07 -4.63 -19.04
N ARG A 174 3.46 -5.81 -18.94
CA ARG A 174 3.65 -6.71 -17.81
C ARG A 174 4.99 -7.46 -17.87
N GLU A 175 5.46 -7.83 -19.05
CA GLU A 175 6.80 -8.37 -19.26
C GLU A 175 7.89 -7.34 -18.94
N GLN A 176 7.73 -6.10 -19.41
CA GLN A 176 8.63 -4.99 -19.09
C GLN A 176 8.70 -4.74 -17.57
N LYS A 177 7.55 -4.73 -16.89
CA LYS A 177 7.52 -4.66 -15.42
C LYS A 177 8.25 -5.83 -14.77
N GLN A 178 8.06 -7.05 -15.29
CA GLN A 178 8.67 -8.24 -14.72
C GLN A 178 10.19 -8.18 -14.81
N GLN A 179 10.73 -7.73 -15.93
CA GLN A 179 12.15 -7.50 -16.13
C GLN A 179 12.67 -6.38 -15.22
N SER A 180 12.04 -5.21 -15.25
CA SER A 180 12.45 -4.04 -14.47
C SER A 180 12.37 -4.25 -12.96
N ALA A 181 11.46 -5.12 -12.51
CA ALA A 181 11.31 -5.42 -11.08
C ALA A 181 12.18 -6.59 -10.60
N ALA A 182 12.87 -7.34 -11.47
CA ALA A 182 13.52 -8.60 -11.09
C ALA A 182 14.55 -8.42 -9.96
N GLU A 183 15.47 -7.47 -10.10
CA GLU A 183 16.48 -7.18 -9.07
C GLU A 183 15.86 -6.65 -7.77
N LEU A 184 14.85 -5.79 -7.89
CA LEU A 184 14.11 -5.26 -6.75
C LEU A 184 13.39 -6.35 -5.93
N ARG A 185 13.11 -7.51 -6.54
CA ARG A 185 12.56 -8.66 -5.79
C ARG A 185 13.58 -9.22 -4.82
N GLU A 186 14.82 -9.39 -5.25
CA GLU A 186 15.89 -9.92 -4.39
C GLU A 186 16.23 -8.91 -3.28
N LYS A 187 16.33 -7.62 -3.62
CA LYS A 187 16.53 -6.56 -2.62
C LYS A 187 15.40 -6.53 -1.58
N ARG A 188 14.15 -6.71 -2.01
CA ARG A 188 13.00 -6.80 -1.09
C ARG A 188 13.07 -8.03 -0.19
N LYS A 189 13.55 -9.18 -0.68
CA LYS A 189 13.77 -10.37 0.18
C LYS A 189 14.83 -10.08 1.23
N ALA A 190 15.97 -9.52 0.83
CA ALA A 190 17.06 -9.16 1.73
C ALA A 190 16.59 -8.18 2.82
N PHE A 191 15.89 -7.11 2.43
CA PHE A 191 15.27 -6.18 3.40
C PHE A 191 14.33 -6.90 4.37
N LYS A 192 13.49 -7.82 3.89
CA LYS A 192 12.53 -8.54 4.74
C LYS A 192 13.22 -9.47 5.74
N GLN A 193 14.33 -10.08 5.34
CA GLN A 193 15.15 -10.91 6.21
C GLN A 193 15.82 -10.06 7.29
N ALA A 194 16.51 -8.97 6.90
CA ALA A 194 17.13 -8.06 7.86
C ALA A 194 16.10 -7.40 8.81
N GLU A 195 14.94 -6.98 8.29
CA GLU A 195 13.85 -6.44 9.10
C GLU A 195 13.35 -7.49 10.11
N PHE A 196 13.30 -8.75 9.70
CA PHE A 196 12.89 -9.84 10.58
C PHE A 196 13.90 -10.08 11.69
N GLU A 197 15.20 -10.09 11.38
CA GLU A 197 16.28 -10.22 12.37
C GLU A 197 16.20 -9.13 13.44
N ILE A 198 15.95 -7.88 13.05
CA ILE A 198 15.75 -6.76 13.99
C ILE A 198 14.50 -6.97 14.87
N ILE A 199 13.40 -7.45 14.27
CA ILE A 199 12.14 -7.67 15.00
C ILE A 199 12.27 -8.81 16.02
N THR A 200 13.04 -9.84 15.72
CA THR A 200 13.20 -11.03 16.56
C THR A 200 14.42 -10.99 17.49
N ALA A 201 15.19 -9.91 17.46
CA ALA A 201 16.26 -9.66 18.42
C ALA A 201 15.72 -9.60 19.85
N ASP A 202 16.58 -9.87 20.83
CA ASP A 202 16.24 -9.79 22.26
C ASP A 202 15.79 -8.38 22.65
N GLU A 203 16.39 -7.36 22.05
CA GLU A 203 16.01 -5.96 22.19
C GLU A 203 15.76 -5.32 20.82
N PHE A 204 14.66 -4.60 20.68
CA PHE A 204 14.35 -3.88 19.45
C PHE A 204 15.14 -2.59 19.35
N SER A 205 15.88 -2.43 18.25
CA SER A 205 16.57 -1.18 17.92
C SER A 205 15.80 -0.41 16.85
N GLU A 206 15.16 0.69 17.26
CA GLU A 206 14.54 1.66 16.35
C GLU A 206 15.57 2.22 15.37
N GLU A 207 16.77 2.57 15.85
CA GLU A 207 17.86 3.10 15.04
C GLU A 207 18.29 2.11 13.95
N ALA A 208 18.46 0.82 14.30
CA ALA A 208 18.80 -0.21 13.31
C ALA A 208 17.69 -0.38 12.27
N TRP A 209 16.42 -0.31 12.67
CA TRP A 209 15.30 -0.39 11.74
C TRP A 209 15.26 0.82 10.79
N LEU A 210 15.48 2.03 11.31
CA LEU A 210 15.55 3.25 10.51
C LEU A 210 16.74 3.24 9.54
N ALA A 211 17.91 2.78 9.99
CA ALA A 211 19.09 2.62 9.15
C ALA A 211 18.84 1.62 8.01
N LEU A 212 18.24 0.47 8.31
CA LEU A 212 17.84 -0.51 7.30
C LEU A 212 16.83 0.09 6.30
N HIS A 213 15.84 0.84 6.78
CA HIS A 213 14.87 1.48 5.89
C HIS A 213 15.51 2.55 5.00
N ALA A 214 16.46 3.33 5.53
CA ALA A 214 17.22 4.31 4.76
C ALA A 214 18.08 3.64 3.68
N GLN A 215 18.74 2.52 4.01
CA GLN A 215 19.55 1.74 3.08
C GLN A 215 18.77 1.29 1.83
N TYR A 216 17.50 0.93 1.99
CA TYR A 216 16.63 0.44 0.91
C TYR A 216 15.63 1.50 0.38
N ALA A 217 15.75 2.76 0.79
CA ALA A 217 14.79 3.81 0.46
C ALA A 217 14.65 4.01 -1.06
N ASP A 218 15.77 4.09 -1.78
CA ASP A 218 15.80 4.25 -3.24
C ASP A 218 15.20 3.05 -3.96
N ASP A 219 15.47 1.84 -3.49
CA ASP A 219 14.89 0.61 -4.05
C ASP A 219 13.36 0.59 -3.89
N PHE A 220 12.86 1.08 -2.75
CA PHE A 220 11.43 1.25 -2.54
C PHE A 220 10.84 2.34 -3.41
N LYS A 221 11.55 3.45 -3.64
CA LYS A 221 11.12 4.52 -4.55
C LYS A 221 11.04 3.98 -5.99
N GLN A 222 12.10 3.35 -6.48
CA GLN A 222 12.14 2.74 -7.83
C GLN A 222 11.02 1.72 -8.02
N GLY A 223 10.81 0.83 -7.05
CA GLY A 223 9.73 -0.16 -7.11
C GLY A 223 8.32 0.47 -7.10
N GLN A 224 8.15 1.60 -6.42
CA GLN A 224 6.90 2.36 -6.44
C GLN A 224 6.67 3.03 -7.79
N LEU A 225 7.70 3.65 -8.38
CA LEU A 225 7.63 4.28 -9.71
C LEU A 225 7.23 3.28 -10.78
N ILE A 226 7.94 2.15 -10.88
CA ILE A 226 7.59 1.06 -11.82
C ILE A 226 6.14 0.62 -11.62
N ALA A 227 5.69 0.47 -10.36
CA ALA A 227 4.32 0.06 -10.08
C ALA A 227 3.28 1.13 -10.44
N LEU A 228 3.62 2.42 -10.38
CA LEU A 228 2.74 3.53 -10.74
C LEU A 228 2.65 3.68 -12.26
N GLU A 229 3.79 3.66 -12.94
CA GLU A 229 3.87 3.73 -14.40
C GLU A 229 3.09 2.59 -15.04
N THR A 230 3.32 1.34 -14.62
CA THR A 230 2.54 0.20 -15.12
C THR A 230 1.05 0.37 -14.87
N ARG A 231 0.66 0.95 -13.71
CA ARG A 231 -0.76 1.21 -13.43
C ARG A 231 -1.35 2.28 -14.34
N ASN A 232 -0.57 3.31 -14.67
CA ASN A 232 -0.96 4.37 -15.60
C ASN A 232 -1.12 3.82 -17.03
N GLN A 233 -0.12 3.09 -17.54
CA GLN A 233 -0.17 2.43 -18.85
C GLN A 233 -1.40 1.52 -18.96
N MET A 234 -1.61 0.63 -17.98
CA MET A 234 -2.79 -0.25 -17.94
C MET A 234 -4.12 0.52 -17.83
N PHE A 235 -4.13 1.69 -17.18
CA PHE A 235 -5.32 2.53 -17.09
C PHE A 235 -5.63 3.15 -18.46
N ASN A 236 -4.62 3.68 -19.14
CA ASN A 236 -4.75 4.34 -20.43
C ASN A 236 -5.07 3.38 -21.58
N LEU A 237 -4.62 2.12 -21.48
CA LEU A 237 -4.98 1.05 -22.39
C LEU A 237 -6.49 0.73 -22.42
N MET A 238 -7.19 0.92 -21.30
CA MET A 238 -8.62 0.63 -21.20
C MET A 238 -9.48 1.79 -21.74
N THR A 239 -10.61 1.47 -22.37
CA THR A 239 -11.65 2.46 -22.70
C THR A 239 -12.34 3.00 -21.43
N PRO A 240 -13.05 4.13 -21.49
CA PRO A 240 -13.85 4.64 -20.38
C PRO A 240 -14.83 3.60 -19.81
N GLU A 241 -15.51 2.85 -20.67
CA GLU A 241 -16.47 1.80 -20.30
C GLU A 241 -15.77 0.65 -19.56
N GLN A 242 -14.63 0.21 -20.06
CA GLN A 242 -13.82 -0.84 -19.45
C GLN A 242 -13.29 -0.40 -18.07
N ARG A 243 -12.84 0.86 -17.93
CA ARG A 243 -12.40 1.43 -16.64
C ARG A 243 -13.53 1.41 -15.62
N ASP A 244 -14.75 1.73 -16.02
CA ASP A 244 -15.91 1.72 -15.13
C ASP A 244 -16.36 0.30 -14.77
N LYS A 245 -16.33 -0.64 -15.74
CA LYS A 245 -16.53 -2.07 -15.48
C LYS A 245 -15.51 -2.58 -14.46
N ALA A 246 -14.23 -2.24 -14.59
CA ALA A 246 -13.18 -2.60 -13.65
C ALA A 246 -13.42 -2.03 -12.24
N LYS A 247 -13.83 -0.76 -12.12
CA LYS A 247 -14.23 -0.15 -10.84
C LYS A 247 -15.40 -0.90 -10.20
N SER A 248 -16.42 -1.28 -10.98
CA SER A 248 -17.60 -2.01 -10.49
C SER A 248 -17.22 -3.40 -9.96
N MET A 249 -16.33 -4.11 -10.66
CA MET A 249 -15.82 -5.42 -10.27
C MET A 249 -15.08 -5.35 -8.93
N LYS A 250 -14.25 -4.30 -8.73
CA LYS A 250 -13.57 -4.05 -7.45
C LYS A 250 -14.57 -3.83 -6.31
N LYS A 251 -15.62 -3.03 -6.51
CA LYS A 251 -16.69 -2.81 -5.52
C LYS A 251 -17.42 -4.12 -5.16
N ARG A 252 -17.82 -4.93 -6.15
CA ARG A 252 -18.50 -6.22 -5.92
C ARG A 252 -17.63 -7.21 -5.16
N LYS A 253 -16.33 -7.28 -5.48
CA LYS A 253 -15.37 -8.12 -4.75
C LYS A 253 -15.21 -7.67 -3.29
N GLY A 254 -15.17 -6.36 -3.05
CA GLY A 254 -15.17 -5.78 -1.69
C GLY A 254 -16.39 -6.21 -0.87
N LYS A 255 -17.60 -6.05 -1.43
CA LYS A 255 -18.86 -6.46 -0.77
C LYS A 255 -18.90 -7.96 -0.44
N ARG A 256 -18.48 -8.82 -1.39
CA ARG A 256 -18.44 -10.28 -1.18
C ARG A 256 -17.48 -10.69 -0.07
N ARG A 257 -16.32 -10.02 0.03
CA ARG A 257 -15.33 -10.30 1.07
C ARG A 257 -15.87 -9.92 2.45
N HIS A 258 -16.46 -8.74 2.58
CA HIS A 258 -17.06 -8.30 3.86
C HIS A 258 -18.14 -9.27 4.35
N LYS A 259 -19.00 -9.78 3.45
CA LYS A 259 -20.02 -10.78 3.80
C LYS A 259 -19.43 -12.11 4.29
N ARG A 260 -18.26 -12.53 3.79
CA ARG A 260 -17.58 -13.77 4.21
C ARG A 260 -16.84 -13.64 5.53
N GLU A 261 -16.53 -12.42 5.96
CA GLU A 261 -15.82 -12.16 7.22
C GLU A 261 -16.78 -11.98 8.41
N GLN A 262 -18.10 -11.91 8.15
CA GLN A 262 -19.18 -11.81 9.16
C GLN A 262 -19.85 -13.16 9.49
N VAL A 263 -19.43 -14.26 8.84
CA VAL A 263 -19.88 -15.65 9.08
C VAL A 263 -18.71 -16.43 9.64
#